data_AF-A0A376VNR0-F1
#
_entry.id   AF-A0A376VNR0-F1
#
_cell.length_a   1.000
_cell.length_b   1.000
_cell.length_c   1.000
_cell.angle_alpha   90.00
_cell.angle_beta   90.00
_cell.angle_gamma   90.00
#
_symmetry.space_group_name_H-M   'P 1'
#
loop_
_entity.id
_entity.type
_entity.pdbx_description
1 polymer ?
#
loop_
_entity_poly.entity_id
_entity_poly.type
_entity_poly.pdbx_seq_one_letter_code
_entity_poly.pdbx_strand_id
1 'polypeptide(L)'
;MKTLVVALGGNALLQRGEALTAENQYRNIASAVPALTRLARSYRLAIVHGNGPQVGLLALQNLAWKEVEPYPLDVLVAESQGMIGYMLAQSLSAQPQMPPVTTVLTRIEVSPDDPAVFAAREVYRSGLSARRTRGTGSGLWLADET
;
A
#
# COMPACT_ATOMS: atom_id res chain seq x y z
N MET A 1 -5.13 -27.09 10.13
CA MET A 1 -4.91 -25.66 10.44
C MET A 1 -5.73 -24.83 9.44
N LYS A 2 -6.61 -23.91 9.90
CA LYS A 2 -7.48 -23.11 9.00
C LYS A 2 -6.70 -21.91 8.44
N THR A 3 -7.11 -21.42 7.27
CA THR A 3 -6.55 -20.20 6.65
C THR A 3 -7.33 -18.97 7.12
N LEU A 4 -6.63 -17.90 7.47
CA LEU A 4 -7.20 -16.61 7.83
C LEU A 4 -6.61 -15.52 6.92
N VAL A 5 -7.48 -14.75 6.27
CA VAL A 5 -7.08 -13.57 5.49
C VAL A 5 -7.17 -12.34 6.40
N VAL A 6 -6.08 -11.58 6.51
CA VAL A 6 -6.00 -10.38 7.34
C VAL A 6 -5.70 -9.18 6.45
N ALA A 7 -6.60 -8.20 6.42
CA ALA A 7 -6.43 -6.96 5.67
C ALA A 7 -5.90 -5.84 6.57
N LEU A 8 -4.68 -5.37 6.29
CA LEU A 8 -4.08 -4.21 6.92
C LEU A 8 -4.49 -2.94 6.16
N GLY A 9 -5.35 -2.13 6.78
CA GLY A 9 -5.78 -0.86 6.20
C GLY A 9 -4.62 0.16 6.12
N GLY A 10 -4.74 1.18 5.27
CA GLY A 10 -3.71 2.22 5.11
C GLY A 10 -3.31 2.91 6.42
N ASN A 11 -4.25 3.06 7.37
CA ASN A 11 -3.99 3.62 8.70
C ASN A 11 -3.14 2.72 9.60
N ALA A 12 -3.02 1.43 9.30
CA ALA A 12 -2.15 0.51 10.02
C ALA A 12 -0.69 0.61 9.54
N LEU A 13 -0.45 1.25 8.38
CA LEU A 13 0.89 1.46 7.82
C LEU A 13 1.34 2.93 7.98
N LEU A 14 0.40 3.88 7.95
CA LEU A 14 0.68 5.29 8.20
C LEU A 14 -0.48 5.97 8.95
N GLN A 15 -0.20 6.58 10.10
CA GLN A 15 -1.24 7.33 10.81
C GLN A 15 -1.51 8.67 10.12
N ARG A 16 -2.73 9.18 10.30
CA ARG A 16 -3.12 10.45 9.67
C ARG A 16 -2.22 11.58 10.17
N GLY A 17 -1.61 12.30 9.23
CA GLY A 17 -0.75 13.46 9.52
C GLY A 17 0.71 13.13 9.78
N GLU A 18 1.08 11.85 9.81
CA GLU A 18 2.49 11.46 9.90
C GLU A 18 3.20 11.65 8.55
N ALA A 19 4.46 12.10 8.62
CA ALA A 19 5.34 12.09 7.47
C ALA A 19 5.59 10.63 7.03
N LEU A 20 5.67 10.41 5.73
CA LEU A 20 5.82 9.07 5.15
C LEU A 20 7.30 8.63 5.15
N THR A 21 7.90 8.60 6.34
CA THR A 21 9.29 8.18 6.56
C THR A 21 9.36 6.67 6.81
N ALA A 22 10.51 6.06 6.51
CA ALA A 22 10.74 4.65 6.79
C ALA A 22 10.57 4.32 8.28
N GLU A 23 11.05 5.18 9.18
CA GLU A 23 10.90 5.03 10.62
C GLU A 23 9.42 4.99 11.06
N ASN A 24 8.61 5.93 10.57
CA ASN A 24 7.18 5.97 10.88
C ASN A 24 6.48 4.70 10.37
N GLN A 25 6.83 4.24 9.17
CA GLN A 25 6.28 3.02 8.59
C GLN A 25 6.66 1.77 9.41
N TYR A 26 7.92 1.63 9.84
CA TYR A 26 8.32 0.53 10.73
C TYR A 26 7.61 0.58 12.08
N ARG A 27 7.48 1.78 12.69
CA ARG A 27 6.74 1.96 13.95
C ARG A 27 5.28 1.51 13.81
N ASN A 28 4.61 1.90 12.73
CA ASN A 28 3.22 1.54 12.50
C ASN A 28 3.06 0.04 12.23
N ILE A 29 3.95 -0.56 11.42
CA ILE A 29 4.00 -2.01 11.24
C ILE A 29 4.19 -2.73 12.57
N ALA A 30 5.12 -2.28 13.41
CA ALA A 30 5.40 -2.89 14.70
C ALA A 30 4.17 -2.94 15.61
N SER A 31 3.21 -2.01 15.47
CA SER A 31 1.95 -2.04 16.22
C SER A 31 1.05 -3.23 15.85
N ALA A 32 1.10 -3.70 14.59
CA ALA A 32 0.30 -4.82 14.11
C ALA A 32 0.95 -6.19 14.38
N VAL A 33 2.28 -6.23 14.49
CA VAL A 33 3.09 -7.46 14.63
C VAL A 33 2.61 -8.37 15.79
N PRO A 34 2.38 -7.89 17.03
CA PRO A 34 1.96 -8.77 18.13
C PRO A 34 0.64 -9.50 17.87
N ALA A 35 -0.32 -8.83 17.21
CA ALA A 35 -1.60 -9.43 16.86
C ALA A 35 -1.43 -10.50 15.76
N LEU A 36 -0.66 -10.19 14.73
CA LEU A 36 -0.36 -11.11 13.63
C LEU A 36 0.39 -12.36 14.12
N THR A 37 1.41 -12.19 14.96
CA THR A 37 2.17 -13.30 15.56
C THR A 37 1.29 -14.22 16.38
N ARG A 38 0.37 -13.66 17.19
CA ARG A 38 -0.58 -14.46 17.97
C ARG A 38 -1.52 -15.27 17.06
N LEU A 39 -2.01 -14.67 15.97
CA LEU A 39 -2.87 -15.36 15.01
C LEU A 39 -2.11 -16.48 14.27
N ALA A 40 -0.84 -16.25 13.92
CA ALA A 40 -0.02 -17.22 13.19
C ALA A 40 0.22 -18.53 13.97
N ARG A 41 0.08 -18.52 15.31
CA ARG A 41 0.15 -19.73 16.14
C ARG A 41 -1.01 -20.71 15.89
N SER A 42 -2.16 -20.21 15.45
CA SER A 42 -3.39 -21.00 15.29
C SER A 42 -3.88 -21.09 13.85
N TYR A 43 -3.45 -20.16 12.99
CA TYR A 43 -3.94 -20.00 11.62
C TYR A 43 -2.80 -19.89 10.62
N ARG A 44 -3.04 -20.39 9.41
CA ARG A 44 -2.22 -20.03 8.24
C ARG A 44 -2.67 -18.65 7.77
N LEU A 45 -1.79 -17.66 7.84
CA LEU A 45 -2.16 -16.28 7.52
C LEU A 45 -1.90 -15.97 6.04
N ALA A 46 -2.86 -15.32 5.41
CA ALA A 46 -2.67 -14.56 4.18
C ALA A 46 -2.88 -13.08 4.53
N ILE A 47 -1.83 -12.28 4.44
CA ILE A 47 -1.87 -10.86 4.80
C ILE A 47 -1.97 -10.05 3.53
N VAL A 48 -2.96 -9.16 3.46
CA VAL A 48 -3.14 -8.18 2.38
C VAL A 48 -3.04 -6.79 2.96
N HIS A 49 -2.64 -5.81 2.15
CA HIS A 49 -2.49 -4.44 2.61
C HIS A 49 -2.95 -3.42 1.56
N GLY A 50 -3.36 -2.24 2.02
CA GLY A 50 -3.47 -1.07 1.14
C GLY A 50 -2.10 -0.43 0.89
N ASN A 51 -1.99 0.41 -0.15
CA ASN A 51 -0.74 1.08 -0.52
C ASN A 51 -0.91 2.58 -0.87
N GLY A 52 -2.11 3.15 -0.70
CA GLY A 52 -2.46 4.49 -1.19
C GLY A 52 -1.46 5.59 -0.83
N PRO A 53 -1.10 5.78 0.46
CA PRO A 53 -0.09 6.75 0.84
C PRO A 53 1.29 6.49 0.20
N GLN A 54 1.71 5.23 0.16
CA GLN A 54 3.04 4.82 -0.32
C GLN A 54 3.17 5.02 -1.84
N VAL A 55 2.18 4.56 -2.62
CA VAL A 55 2.14 4.79 -4.07
C VAL A 55 1.98 6.28 -4.39
N GLY A 56 1.28 7.04 -3.55
CA GLY A 56 1.20 8.49 -3.67
C GLY A 56 2.56 9.19 -3.50
N LEU A 57 3.36 8.78 -2.51
CA LEU A 57 4.72 9.30 -2.36
C LEU A 57 5.61 8.92 -3.56
N LEU A 58 5.56 7.65 -4.00
CA LEU A 58 6.33 7.20 -5.16
C LEU A 58 5.93 7.97 -6.43
N ALA A 59 4.64 8.24 -6.62
CA ALA A 59 4.15 9.06 -7.72
C ALA A 59 4.72 10.48 -7.70
N LEU A 60 4.71 11.15 -6.54
CA LEU A 60 5.29 12.48 -6.39
C LEU A 60 6.80 12.48 -6.67
N GLN A 61 7.53 11.48 -6.18
CA GLN A 61 8.96 11.32 -6.44
C GLN A 61 9.25 11.07 -7.92
N ASN A 62 8.49 10.17 -8.56
CA ASN A 62 8.62 9.82 -9.97
C ASN A 62 8.33 11.02 -10.89
N LEU A 63 7.37 11.87 -10.52
CA LEU A 63 7.06 13.10 -11.26
C LEU A 63 8.02 14.24 -10.98
N ALA A 64 8.68 14.28 -9.81
CA ALA A 64 9.65 15.31 -9.47
C ALA A 64 10.99 15.13 -10.23
N TRP A 65 11.34 13.90 -10.59
CA TRP A 65 12.52 13.59 -11.40
C TRP A 65 12.25 13.89 -12.89
N LYS A 66 13.09 14.71 -13.53
CA LYS A 66 12.83 15.24 -14.89
C LYS A 66 13.79 14.74 -15.98
N GLU A 67 14.83 14.00 -15.62
CA GLU A 67 15.84 13.53 -16.57
C GLU A 67 15.33 12.38 -17.47
N VAL A 68 14.27 11.67 -17.05
CA VAL A 68 13.65 10.58 -17.80
C VAL A 68 12.13 10.62 -17.65
N GLU A 69 11.43 9.98 -18.58
CA GLU A 69 9.98 9.84 -18.53
C GLU A 69 9.55 9.08 -17.27
N PRO A 70 8.49 9.53 -16.56
CA PRO A 70 7.96 8.82 -15.41
C PRO A 70 7.50 7.39 -15.74
N TYR A 71 7.84 6.44 -14.88
CA TYR A 71 7.22 5.10 -14.92
C TYR A 71 5.69 5.15 -14.79
N PRO A 72 4.97 4.21 -15.41
CA PRO A 72 3.52 4.15 -15.29
C PRO A 72 3.07 3.74 -13.88
N LEU A 73 1.85 4.13 -13.50
CA LEU A 73 1.33 3.96 -12.14
C LEU A 73 1.31 2.50 -11.67
N ASP A 74 1.10 1.53 -12.56
CA ASP A 74 1.09 0.10 -12.22
C ASP A 74 2.48 -0.41 -11.80
N VAL A 75 3.55 0.13 -12.38
CA VAL A 75 4.93 -0.13 -11.93
C VAL A 75 5.15 0.43 -10.53
N LEU A 76 4.70 1.66 -10.26
CA LEU A 76 4.79 2.25 -8.91
C LEU A 76 3.95 1.48 -7.88
N VAL A 77 2.80 0.93 -8.30
CA VAL A 77 2.01 0.01 -7.47
C VAL A 77 2.83 -1.23 -7.14
N ALA A 78 3.50 -1.85 -8.12
CA ALA A 78 4.37 -3.01 -7.88
C ALA A 78 5.54 -2.68 -6.93
N GLU A 79 6.19 -1.52 -7.08
CA GLU A 79 7.22 -1.04 -6.16
C GLU A 79 6.69 -0.91 -4.73
N SER A 80 5.51 -0.31 -4.57
CA SER A 80 4.89 -0.14 -3.25
C SER A 80 4.53 -1.47 -2.57
N GLN A 81 4.20 -2.51 -3.34
CA GLN A 81 3.99 -3.87 -2.81
C GLN A 81 5.30 -4.44 -2.26
N GLY A 82 6.40 -4.29 -3.02
CA GLY A 82 7.73 -4.70 -2.59
C GLY A 82 8.15 -3.97 -1.32
N MET A 83 8.00 -2.64 -1.28
CA MET A 83 8.33 -1.81 -0.13
C MET A 83 7.59 -2.26 1.14
N ILE A 84 6.25 -2.30 1.09
CA ILE A 84 5.43 -2.62 2.27
C ILE A 84 5.62 -4.08 2.68
N GLY A 85 5.59 -5.00 1.71
CA GLY A 85 5.73 -6.42 1.97
C GLY A 85 7.11 -6.77 2.52
N TYR A 86 8.17 -6.11 2.06
CA TYR A 86 9.51 -6.27 2.64
C TYR A 86 9.53 -5.87 4.12
N MET A 87 9.01 -4.69 4.45
CA MET A 87 9.01 -4.19 5.84
C MET A 87 8.16 -5.07 6.77
N LEU A 88 7.00 -5.55 6.29
CA LEU A 88 6.15 -6.49 7.01
C LEU A 88 6.85 -7.85 7.22
N ALA A 89 7.40 -8.42 6.15
CA ALA A 89 8.08 -9.71 6.20
C ALA A 89 9.29 -9.68 7.14
N GLN A 90 10.09 -8.61 7.08
CA GLN A 90 11.23 -8.42 7.98
C GLN A 90 10.77 -8.34 9.45
N SER A 91 9.74 -7.53 9.73
CA SER A 91 9.24 -7.30 11.08
C SER A 91 8.60 -8.56 11.71
N LEU A 92 7.89 -9.35 10.90
CA LEU A 92 7.29 -10.61 11.32
C LEU A 92 8.33 -11.72 11.48
N SER A 93 9.30 -11.82 10.55
CA SER A 93 10.35 -12.84 10.61
C SER A 93 11.30 -12.65 11.80
N ALA A 94 11.40 -11.43 12.33
CA ALA A 94 12.12 -11.15 13.57
C ALA A 94 11.41 -11.69 14.83
N GLN A 95 10.15 -12.14 14.74
CA GLN A 95 9.39 -12.63 15.89
C GLN A 95 9.69 -14.11 16.17
N PRO A 96 9.85 -14.52 17.45
CA PRO A 96 10.07 -15.91 17.80
C PRO A 96 8.94 -16.82 17.31
N GLN A 97 9.31 -17.99 16.79
CA GLN A 97 8.39 -19.04 16.34
C GLN A 97 7.49 -18.63 15.16
N MET A 98 7.79 -17.54 14.46
CA MET A 98 7.08 -17.24 13.22
C MET A 98 7.46 -18.23 12.13
N PRO A 99 6.48 -18.77 11.39
CA PRO A 99 6.78 -19.53 10.18
C PRO A 99 7.44 -18.62 9.14
N PRO A 100 8.12 -19.20 8.12
CA PRO A 100 8.67 -18.43 7.01
C PRO A 100 7.63 -17.48 6.41
N VAL A 101 7.98 -16.20 6.33
CA VAL A 101 7.13 -15.15 5.77
C VAL A 101 7.68 -14.77 4.40
N THR A 102 6.81 -14.69 3.40
CA THR A 102 7.17 -14.27 2.05
C THR A 102 6.17 -13.25 1.52
N THR A 103 6.67 -12.36 0.67
CA THR A 103 5.87 -11.35 -0.03
C THR A 103 5.76 -11.77 -1.48
N VAL A 104 4.53 -11.82 -1.98
CA VAL A 104 4.24 -12.22 -3.35
C VAL A 104 3.69 -11.01 -4.09
N LEU A 105 4.39 -10.58 -5.14
CA LEU A 105 3.87 -9.58 -6.06
C LEU A 105 2.57 -10.09 -6.67
N THR A 106 1.54 -9.25 -6.61
CA THR A 106 0.18 -9.63 -7.00
C THR A 106 -0.33 -8.66 -8.05
N ARG A 107 -0.79 -9.20 -9.17
CA ARG A 107 -1.56 -8.47 -10.18
C ARG A 107 -3.04 -8.77 -10.00
N ILE A 108 -3.86 -7.74 -10.17
CA ILE A 108 -5.32 -7.85 -10.11
C ILE A 108 -5.85 -7.54 -11.49
N GLU A 109 -6.64 -8.46 -12.04
CA GLU A 109 -7.37 -8.22 -13.28
C GLU A 109 -8.52 -7.25 -13.00
N VAL A 110 -8.65 -6.23 -13.85
CA VAL A 110 -9.70 -5.22 -13.77
C VAL A 110 -10.34 -5.07 -15.13
N SER A 111 -11.61 -4.66 -15.15
CA SER A 111 -12.28 -4.35 -16.42
C SER A 111 -11.55 -3.18 -17.10
N PRO A 112 -11.22 -3.29 -18.41
CA PRO A 112 -10.62 -2.19 -19.15
C PRO A 112 -11.55 -0.98 -19.24
N ASP A 113 -12.86 -1.19 -19.10
CA ASP A 113 -13.89 -0.14 -19.17
C ASP A 113 -14.26 0.42 -17.80
N ASP A 114 -13.55 0.06 -16.73
CA ASP A 114 -13.82 0.55 -15.37
C ASP A 114 -13.48 2.05 -15.25
N PRO A 115 -14.47 2.93 -15.00
CA PRO A 115 -14.23 4.36 -14.86
C PRO A 115 -13.20 4.73 -13.79
N ALA A 116 -13.07 3.92 -12.73
CA ALA A 116 -12.12 4.16 -11.66
C ALA A 116 -10.66 3.99 -12.12
N VAL A 117 -10.40 3.09 -13.07
CA VAL A 117 -9.07 2.86 -13.64
C VAL A 117 -8.61 4.07 -14.45
N PHE A 118 -9.52 4.64 -15.25
CA PHE A 118 -9.23 5.86 -16.01
C PHE A 118 -8.97 7.06 -15.10
N ALA A 119 -9.83 7.27 -14.10
CA ALA A 119 -9.67 8.37 -13.15
C ALA A 119 -8.32 8.32 -12.42
N ALA A 120 -7.91 7.15 -11.92
CA ALA A 120 -6.63 7.00 -11.22
C ALA A 120 -5.43 7.34 -12.10
N ARG A 121 -5.43 6.91 -13.37
CA ARG A 121 -4.35 7.21 -14.33
C ARG A 121 -4.30 8.69 -14.70
N GLU A 122 -5.45 9.33 -14.82
CA GLU A 122 -5.54 10.75 -15.14
C GLU A 122 -4.99 11.62 -14.01
N VAL A 123 -5.39 11.34 -12.76
CA VAL A 123 -4.87 12.04 -11.58
C VAL A 123 -3.36 11.88 -11.45
N TYR A 124 -2.83 10.69 -11.76
CA TYR A 124 -1.39 10.48 -11.77
C TYR A 124 -0.68 11.32 -12.85
N ARG A 125 -1.20 11.33 -14.09
CA ARG A 125 -0.59 12.07 -15.21
C ARG A 125 -0.64 13.59 -15.05
N SER A 126 -1.70 14.12 -14.43
CA SER A 126 -1.82 15.57 -14.20
C SER A 126 -0.88 16.09 -13.11
N GLY A 127 -0.27 15.20 -12.32
CA GLY A 127 0.54 15.55 -11.16
C GLY A 127 -0.25 16.20 -10.02
N LEU A 128 -1.58 16.18 -10.11
CA LEU A 128 -2.47 16.69 -9.08
C LEU A 128 -2.50 15.71 -7.91
N SER A 129 -2.47 16.23 -6.68
CA SER A 129 -2.61 15.38 -5.50
C SER A 129 -4.06 14.88 -5.41
N ALA A 130 -4.24 13.57 -5.42
CA ALA A 130 -5.55 12.95 -5.26
C ALA A 130 -6.08 13.23 -3.84
N ARG A 131 -7.05 14.13 -3.66
CA ARG A 131 -7.82 14.21 -2.40
C ARG A 131 -9.03 13.29 -2.50
N ARG A 132 -9.22 12.47 -1.45
CA ARG A 132 -10.41 11.64 -1.31
C ARG A 132 -11.63 12.56 -1.17
N THR A 133 -12.58 12.49 -2.09
CA THR A 133 -13.84 13.23 -1.96
C THR A 133 -14.57 12.75 -0.70
N ARG A 134 -14.85 13.65 0.25
CA ARG A 134 -15.72 13.31 1.39
C ARG A 134 -17.14 13.12 0.85
N GLY A 135 -17.73 11.95 1.06
CA GLY A 135 -19.19 11.78 1.04
C GLY A 135 -19.78 10.76 0.07
N THR A 136 -19.02 10.24 -0.90
CA THR A 136 -19.52 9.18 -1.79
C THR A 136 -18.78 7.89 -1.48
N GLY A 137 -19.50 6.83 -1.11
CA GLY A 137 -18.91 5.52 -0.77
C GLY A 137 -18.15 4.83 -1.92
N SER A 138 -17.91 5.52 -3.04
CA SER A 138 -17.33 5.02 -4.29
C SER A 138 -15.82 5.21 -4.43
N GLY A 139 -15.12 5.85 -3.47
CA GLY A 139 -13.66 5.91 -3.50
C GLY A 139 -13.05 6.60 -4.74
N LEU A 140 -13.81 7.45 -5.41
CA LEU A 140 -13.33 8.23 -6.56
C LEU A 140 -12.30 9.26 -6.11
N TRP A 141 -11.19 9.30 -6.84
CA TRP A 141 -10.12 10.27 -6.72
C TRP A 141 -10.37 11.37 -7.75
N LEU A 142 -10.64 12.59 -7.30
CA LEU A 142 -10.70 13.76 -8.18
C LEU A 142 -9.40 14.54 -8.07
N ALA A 143 -8.97 15.07 -9.22
CA ALA A 143 -7.86 16.00 -9.34
C ALA A 143 -8.36 17.37 -8.85
N ASP A 144 -7.64 18.00 -7.93
CA ASP A 144 -7.95 19.34 -7.41
C ASP A 144 -6.77 20.25 -7.77
N GLU A 145 -7.02 21.27 -8.59
CA GLU A 145 -6.03 22.31 -8.90
C GLU A 145 -5.81 23.14 -7.63
N THR A 146 -4.53 23.32 -7.26
CA THR A 146 -4.13 24.14 -6.10
C THR A 146 -4.62 25.57 -6.19
#